data_AF-A0A848Q5Z4-F1
#
_entry.id   AF-A0A848Q5Z4-F1
#
_cell.length_a   1.000
_cell.length_b   1.000
_cell.length_c   1.000
_cell.angle_alpha   90.00
_cell.angle_beta   90.00
_cell.angle_gamma   90.00
#
_symmetry.space_group_name_H-M   'P 1'
#
loop_
_entity.id
_entity.type
_entity.pdbx_description
1 polymer ?
#
loop_
_entity_poly.entity_id
_entity_poly.type
_entity_poly.pdbx_seq_one_letter_code
_entity_poly.pdbx_strand_id
1 'polypeptide(L)'
;MSISPIVNLASSSTFNSGNFNVTWSIVFGILVVLAILLLSNMLRRVIPFLRKSLLPVAFIGGAIGLGLKIAFQYGELAVTGLNVYTDGFKAMLQVITYHALAIGFIALALKTVNKERTKSKEMGRDSVKGGIIIIGSYLLQAIIGVSITIVLSLVFTSVVPYAGVILPLGFGQGPGQAMTWGSTYEQLGFAGGTDFGITISTLGFLSAAIGGVAYLNYAAKKGLVKRRVDNDDAP
;
A
#
# COMPACT_ATOMS: atom_id res chain seq x y z
N MET A 1 -23.78 -8.28 3.35
CA MET A 1 -24.67 -8.36 2.18
C MET A 1 -23.92 -7.76 1.00
N SER A 2 -23.41 -8.66 0.14
CA SER A 2 -22.84 -8.49 -1.20
C SER A 2 -21.95 -7.28 -1.55
N ILE A 3 -20.72 -7.60 -1.95
CA ILE A 3 -19.64 -6.77 -2.57
C ILE A 3 -20.06 -6.23 -3.97
N SER A 4 -21.35 -6.28 -4.28
CA SER A 4 -21.87 -6.20 -5.65
C SER A 4 -22.20 -4.82 -6.23
N PRO A 5 -22.22 -3.66 -5.54
CA PRO A 5 -22.57 -2.44 -6.27
C PRO A 5 -21.46 -1.90 -7.16
N ILE A 6 -20.18 -2.11 -6.81
CA ILE A 6 -19.05 -1.39 -7.46
C ILE A 6 -18.17 -2.34 -8.28
N VAL A 7 -17.84 -3.52 -7.74
CA VAL A 7 -17.08 -4.54 -8.49
C VAL A 7 -17.93 -5.10 -9.64
N ASN A 8 -19.23 -5.32 -9.38
CA ASN A 8 -20.17 -5.78 -10.41
C ASN A 8 -20.49 -4.68 -11.44
N LEU A 9 -20.19 -3.40 -11.17
CA LEU A 9 -20.38 -2.32 -12.16
C LEU A 9 -19.22 -2.19 -13.14
N ALA A 10 -18.01 -2.61 -12.72
CA ALA A 10 -16.84 -2.64 -13.59
C ALA A 10 -16.75 -3.92 -14.43
N SER A 11 -17.36 -5.03 -13.97
CA SER A 11 -17.36 -6.32 -14.67
C SER A 11 -18.69 -6.72 -15.33
N SER A 12 -19.81 -6.07 -15.00
CA SER A 12 -21.04 -6.26 -15.76
C SER A 12 -21.03 -5.39 -17.01
N SER A 13 -21.73 -5.83 -18.04
CA SER A 13 -22.14 -5.09 -19.22
C SER A 13 -22.97 -3.81 -18.93
N THR A 14 -22.89 -3.25 -17.71
CA THR A 14 -23.62 -2.06 -17.25
C THR A 14 -22.71 -0.91 -16.80
N PHE A 15 -21.43 -0.88 -17.18
CA PHE A 15 -20.68 0.39 -17.19
C PHE A 15 -21.25 1.30 -18.29
N ASN A 16 -22.39 1.94 -18.00
CA ASN A 16 -22.98 2.95 -18.84
C ASN A 16 -22.33 4.29 -18.48
N SER A 17 -21.47 4.82 -19.36
CA SER A 17 -20.89 6.16 -19.21
C SER A 17 -21.93 7.28 -19.12
N GLY A 18 -23.21 6.99 -19.40
CA GLY A 18 -24.35 7.88 -19.21
C GLY A 18 -24.91 7.93 -17.78
N ASN A 19 -24.48 7.06 -16.84
CA ASN A 19 -24.92 7.17 -15.44
C ASN A 19 -24.10 8.24 -14.70
N PHE A 20 -24.52 9.49 -14.88
CA PHE A 20 -23.86 10.71 -14.39
C PHE A 20 -23.34 10.55 -12.94
N ASN A 21 -24.19 10.14 -12.00
CA ASN A 21 -23.81 10.09 -10.58
C ASN A 21 -22.64 9.15 -10.27
N VAL A 22 -22.54 8.01 -10.95
CA VAL A 22 -21.46 7.03 -10.67
C VAL A 22 -20.13 7.52 -11.24
N THR A 23 -20.12 7.94 -12.50
CA THR A 23 -18.90 8.43 -13.16
C THR A 23 -18.33 9.64 -12.43
N TRP A 24 -19.18 10.60 -12.06
CA TRP A 24 -18.73 11.80 -11.35
C TRP A 24 -18.27 11.51 -9.92
N SER A 25 -18.84 10.51 -9.25
CA SER A 25 -18.36 10.08 -7.92
C SER A 25 -16.93 9.53 -7.97
N ILE A 26 -16.59 8.75 -9.00
CA ILE A 26 -15.23 8.22 -9.19
C ILE A 26 -14.26 9.36 -9.53
N VAL A 27 -14.64 10.26 -10.45
CA VAL A 27 -13.82 11.43 -10.81
C VAL A 27 -13.56 12.29 -9.58
N PHE A 28 -14.59 12.58 -8.80
CA PHE A 28 -14.47 13.32 -7.55
C PHE A 28 -13.53 12.61 -6.56
N GLY A 29 -13.68 11.29 -6.40
CA GLY A 29 -12.79 10.51 -5.55
C GLY A 29 -11.31 10.60 -5.97
N ILE A 30 -11.02 10.51 -7.27
CA ILE A 30 -9.67 10.69 -7.79
C ILE A 30 -9.16 12.11 -7.52
N LEU A 31 -9.99 13.14 -7.74
CA LEU A 31 -9.63 14.53 -7.44
C LEU A 31 -9.31 14.73 -5.96
N VAL A 32 -10.05 14.10 -5.04
CA VAL A 32 -9.74 14.13 -3.60
C VAL A 32 -8.37 13.51 -3.33
N VAL A 33 -8.06 12.34 -3.89
CA VAL A 33 -6.73 11.71 -3.73
C VAL A 33 -5.62 12.61 -4.28
N LEU A 34 -5.81 13.19 -5.46
CA LEU A 34 -4.85 14.11 -6.07
C LEU A 34 -4.66 15.38 -5.24
N ALA A 35 -5.75 15.96 -4.69
CA ALA A 35 -5.69 17.12 -3.82
C ALA A 35 -4.91 16.82 -2.53
N ILE A 36 -5.12 15.65 -1.92
CA ILE A 36 -4.36 15.19 -0.74
C ILE A 36 -2.88 15.03 -1.10
N LEU A 37 -2.55 14.43 -2.25
CA LEU A 37 -1.16 14.28 -2.69
C LEU A 37 -0.50 15.64 -2.97
N LEU A 38 -1.23 16.58 -3.58
CA LEU A 38 -0.75 17.94 -3.82
C LEU A 38 -0.48 18.66 -2.50
N LEU A 39 -1.43 18.61 -1.55
CA LEU A 39 -1.27 19.17 -0.21
C LEU A 39 -0.08 18.56 0.51
N SER A 40 0.10 17.24 0.41
CA SER A 40 1.23 16.52 1.01
C SER A 40 2.56 16.97 0.43
N ASN A 41 2.62 17.20 -0.88
CA ASN A 41 3.81 17.70 -1.55
C ASN A 41 4.13 19.14 -1.12
N MET A 42 3.11 20.00 -1.01
CA MET A 42 3.26 21.37 -0.49
C MET A 42 3.76 21.36 0.95
N LEU A 43 3.12 20.56 1.83
CA LEU A 43 3.49 20.46 3.23
C LEU A 43 4.93 19.97 3.41
N ARG A 44 5.36 19.00 2.59
CA ARG A 44 6.74 18.51 2.57
C ARG A 44 7.75 19.61 2.19
N ARG A 45 7.38 20.54 1.32
CA ARG A 45 8.25 21.66 0.90
C ARG A 45 8.32 22.76 1.97
N VAL A 46 7.20 23.04 2.63
CA VAL A 46 7.10 24.11 3.63
C VAL A 46 7.71 23.68 4.97
N ILE A 47 7.45 22.45 5.43
CA ILE A 47 7.91 21.98 6.73
C ILE A 47 9.33 21.41 6.63
N PRO A 48 10.35 22.04 7.25
CA PRO A 48 11.75 21.61 7.14
C PRO A 48 11.99 20.22 7.72
N PHE A 49 11.20 19.81 8.72
CA PHE A 49 11.23 18.45 9.28
C PHE A 49 10.82 17.40 8.23
N LEU A 50 9.70 17.60 7.53
CA LEU A 50 9.22 16.69 6.49
C LEU A 50 10.10 16.70 5.24
N ARG A 51 10.73 17.84 4.94
CA ARG A 51 11.71 17.95 3.85
C ARG A 51 12.97 17.12 4.13
N LYS A 52 13.50 17.19 5.36
CA LYS A 52 14.69 16.45 5.80
C LYS A 52 14.39 14.98 6.09
N SER A 53 13.14 14.67 6.43
CA SER A 53 12.65 13.31 6.52
C SER A 53 12.56 12.72 5.11
N LEU A 54 13.32 11.67 4.82
CA LEU A 54 13.31 10.98 3.51
C LEU A 54 11.96 10.31 3.18
N LEU A 55 10.90 10.62 3.95
CA LEU A 55 9.55 10.12 3.78
C LEU A 55 8.98 10.49 2.39
N PRO A 56 8.38 9.53 1.69
CA PRO A 56 7.65 9.78 0.46
C PRO A 56 6.43 10.68 0.67
N VAL A 57 6.06 11.45 -0.36
CA VAL A 57 4.84 12.30 -0.34
C VAL A 57 3.58 11.46 -0.11
N ALA A 58 3.51 10.24 -0.68
CA ALA A 58 2.40 9.33 -0.49
C ALA A 58 2.17 8.94 0.98
N PHE A 59 3.24 8.90 1.79
CA PHE A 59 3.13 8.61 3.22
C PHE A 59 2.43 9.73 3.99
N ILE A 60 2.84 10.97 3.72
CA ILE A 60 2.22 12.18 4.27
C ILE A 60 0.75 12.24 3.83
N GLY A 61 0.47 11.89 2.57
CA GLY A 61 -0.89 11.85 2.03
C GLY A 61 -1.78 10.81 2.70
N GLY A 62 -1.26 9.61 2.93
CA GLY A 62 -1.98 8.57 3.67
C GLY A 62 -2.31 9.03 5.11
N ALA A 63 -1.35 9.66 5.80
CA ALA A 63 -1.58 10.18 7.14
C ALA A 63 -2.62 11.31 7.17
N ILE A 64 -2.57 12.25 6.22
CA ILE A 64 -3.58 13.31 6.07
C ILE A 64 -4.95 12.71 5.76
N GLY A 65 -5.04 11.77 4.81
CA GLY A 65 -6.30 11.12 4.44
C GLY A 65 -6.92 10.36 5.61
N LEU A 66 -6.12 9.64 6.39
CA LEU A 66 -6.58 8.96 7.59
C LEU A 66 -7.03 9.95 8.68
N GLY A 67 -6.27 11.04 8.89
CA GLY A 67 -6.64 12.11 9.82
C GLY A 67 -7.95 12.78 9.45
N LEU A 68 -8.15 13.08 8.16
CA LEU A 68 -9.42 13.61 7.64
C LEU A 68 -10.57 12.63 7.86
N LYS A 69 -10.37 11.33 7.59
CA LYS A 69 -11.37 10.30 7.86
C LYS A 69 -11.81 10.31 9.33
N ILE A 70 -10.84 10.32 10.26
CA ILE A 70 -11.12 10.33 11.70
C ILE A 70 -11.82 11.64 12.09
N ALA A 71 -11.35 12.78 11.60
CA ALA A 71 -11.94 14.09 11.89
C ALA A 71 -13.40 14.20 11.40
N PHE A 72 -13.73 13.67 10.23
CA PHE A 72 -15.11 13.65 9.72
C PHE A 72 -15.98 12.61 10.42
N GLN A 73 -15.41 11.51 10.91
CA GLN A 73 -16.15 10.46 11.60
C GLN A 73 -16.52 10.85 13.03
N TYR A 74 -15.65 11.60 13.73
CA TYR A 74 -15.82 11.96 15.14
C TYR A 74 -16.09 13.44 15.40
N GLY A 75 -15.87 14.32 14.42
CA GLY A 75 -16.18 15.73 14.53
C GLY A 75 -17.61 16.04 14.11
N GLU A 76 -18.24 17.03 14.75
CA GLU A 76 -19.50 17.66 14.29
C GLU A 76 -19.36 18.34 12.91
N LEU A 77 -18.17 18.32 12.32
CA LEU A 77 -17.86 18.62 10.92
C LEU A 77 -18.43 17.58 9.94
N ALA A 78 -19.45 16.82 10.33
CA ALA A 78 -20.33 16.09 9.43
C ALA A 78 -21.04 17.11 8.54
N VAL A 79 -20.35 17.58 7.50
CA VAL A 79 -20.94 18.37 6.43
C VAL A 79 -21.99 17.45 5.80
N THR A 80 -23.25 17.70 6.14
CA THR A 80 -24.42 17.02 5.56
C THR A 80 -24.31 17.09 4.03
N GLY A 81 -23.95 15.96 3.41
CA GLY A 81 -23.75 15.83 1.96
C GLY A 81 -22.32 15.50 1.51
N LEU A 82 -21.31 15.59 2.40
CA LEU A 82 -19.91 15.26 2.10
C LEU A 82 -19.45 13.98 2.83
N ASN A 83 -20.25 12.92 2.76
CA ASN A 83 -19.79 11.58 3.15
C ASN A 83 -18.81 11.06 2.09
N VAL A 84 -17.59 11.62 2.04
CA VAL A 84 -16.54 11.22 1.08
C VAL A 84 -16.17 9.76 1.25
N TYR A 85 -16.28 9.23 2.48
CA TYR A 85 -16.02 7.83 2.81
C TYR A 85 -17.29 6.98 2.66
N THR A 86 -17.74 6.80 1.42
CA THR A 86 -18.69 5.74 1.09
C THR A 86 -17.98 4.42 0.84
N ASP A 87 -18.71 3.30 0.89
CA ASP A 87 -18.22 2.01 0.38
C ASP A 87 -17.75 2.10 -1.09
N GLY A 88 -18.40 3.00 -1.85
CA GLY A 88 -17.97 3.52 -3.16
C GLY A 88 -16.51 3.93 -3.22
N PHE A 89 -16.17 4.93 -2.39
CA PHE A 89 -14.82 5.49 -2.33
C PHE A 89 -13.79 4.47 -1.85
N LYS A 90 -14.14 3.64 -0.86
CA LYS A 90 -13.27 2.55 -0.37
C LYS A 90 -12.94 1.55 -1.50
N ALA A 91 -13.94 1.07 -2.22
CA ALA A 91 -13.73 0.14 -3.33
C ALA A 91 -12.92 0.78 -4.47
N MET A 92 -13.14 2.07 -4.75
CA MET A 92 -12.32 2.81 -5.71
C MET A 92 -10.85 2.85 -5.27
N LEU A 93 -10.55 3.15 -4.00
CA LEU A 93 -9.18 3.14 -3.48
C LEU A 93 -8.54 1.75 -3.57
N GLN A 94 -9.29 0.69 -3.30
CA GLN A 94 -8.85 -0.70 -3.46
C GLN A 94 -8.46 -0.99 -4.91
N VAL A 95 -9.34 -0.68 -5.87
CA VAL A 95 -9.10 -0.90 -7.30
C VAL A 95 -7.90 -0.09 -7.80
N ILE A 96 -7.80 1.19 -7.45
CA ILE A 96 -6.66 2.04 -7.83
C ILE A 96 -5.37 1.46 -7.25
N THR A 97 -5.36 1.08 -5.97
CA THR A 97 -4.16 0.53 -5.32
C THR A 97 -3.72 -0.78 -5.98
N TYR A 98 -4.67 -1.67 -6.29
CA TYR A 98 -4.40 -2.93 -6.97
C TYR A 98 -3.73 -2.71 -8.33
N HIS A 99 -4.35 -1.89 -9.19
CA HIS A 99 -3.90 -1.72 -10.58
C HIS A 99 -2.69 -0.81 -10.70
N ALA A 100 -2.62 0.30 -9.95
CA ALA A 100 -1.49 1.22 -10.02
C ALA A 100 -0.18 0.56 -9.57
N LEU A 101 -0.21 -0.27 -8.53
CA LEU A 101 0.96 -1.04 -8.11
C LEU A 101 1.33 -2.12 -9.13
N ALA A 102 0.36 -2.84 -9.69
CA ALA A 102 0.63 -3.83 -10.73
C ALA A 102 1.34 -3.18 -11.94
N ILE A 103 0.81 -2.06 -12.43
CA ILE A 103 1.44 -1.29 -13.52
C ILE A 103 2.84 -0.82 -13.12
N GLY A 104 3.03 -0.33 -11.89
CA GLY A 104 4.33 0.09 -11.39
C GLY A 104 5.38 -1.04 -11.41
N PHE A 105 5.01 -2.24 -10.98
CA PHE A 105 5.90 -3.41 -11.03
C PHE A 105 6.17 -3.89 -12.45
N ILE A 106 5.16 -3.88 -13.34
CA ILE A 106 5.33 -4.20 -14.76
C ILE A 106 6.32 -3.21 -15.40
N ALA A 107 6.13 -1.91 -15.16
CA ALA A 107 7.04 -0.88 -15.67
C ALA A 107 8.48 -1.06 -15.14
N LEU A 108 8.63 -1.43 -13.87
CA LEU A 108 9.94 -1.71 -13.28
C LEU A 108 10.60 -2.95 -13.91
N ALA A 109 9.83 -4.01 -14.19
CA ALA A 109 10.32 -5.22 -14.83
C ALA A 109 10.71 -4.99 -16.30
N LEU A 110 9.98 -4.13 -17.01
CA LEU A 110 10.26 -3.75 -18.40
C LEU A 110 11.41 -2.73 -18.54
N LYS A 111 11.83 -2.10 -17.44
CA LYS A 111 12.94 -1.14 -17.47
C LYS A 111 14.21 -1.84 -17.93
N THR A 112 14.74 -1.39 -19.07
CA THR A 112 15.98 -1.94 -19.63
C THR A 112 17.16 -1.64 -18.72
N VAL A 113 17.85 -2.69 -18.30
CA VAL A 113 19.17 -2.60 -17.66
C VAL A 113 20.25 -2.64 -18.74
N ASN A 114 21.38 -1.98 -18.48
CA ASN A 114 22.44 -1.81 -19.48
C ASN A 114 22.91 -3.16 -20.06
N LYS A 115 23.09 -3.23 -21.39
CA LYS A 115 23.26 -4.50 -22.14
C LYS A 115 24.50 -5.28 -21.71
N GLU A 116 25.55 -4.59 -21.26
CA GLU A 116 26.77 -5.17 -20.70
C GLU A 116 26.54 -5.84 -19.34
N ARG A 117 25.76 -5.19 -18.46
CA ARG A 117 25.38 -5.76 -17.15
C ARG A 117 24.55 -7.04 -17.35
N THR A 118 23.73 -7.06 -18.39
CA THR A 118 22.77 -8.13 -18.68
C THR A 118 23.43 -9.48 -19.00
N LYS A 119 24.65 -9.47 -19.55
CA LYS A 119 25.42 -10.68 -19.90
C LYS A 119 26.45 -11.08 -18.84
N SER A 120 26.58 -10.32 -17.75
CA SER A 120 27.57 -10.60 -16.72
C SER A 120 27.16 -11.79 -15.85
N LYS A 121 28.11 -12.67 -15.54
CA LYS A 121 27.93 -13.72 -14.51
C LYS A 121 27.58 -13.13 -13.14
N GLU A 122 28.02 -11.90 -12.87
CA GLU A 122 27.70 -11.16 -11.65
C GLU A 122 26.22 -10.86 -11.53
N MET A 123 25.56 -10.39 -12.60
CA MET A 123 24.12 -10.14 -12.57
C MET A 123 23.31 -11.43 -12.36
N GLY A 124 23.72 -12.55 -12.97
CA GLY A 124 23.10 -13.86 -12.71
C GLY A 124 23.20 -14.26 -11.24
N ARG A 125 24.39 -14.09 -10.64
CA ARG A 125 24.61 -14.37 -9.21
C ARG A 125 23.81 -13.45 -8.31
N ASP A 126 23.72 -12.16 -8.63
CA ASP A 126 22.96 -11.18 -7.86
C ASP A 126 21.46 -11.45 -7.91
N SER A 127 20.93 -11.87 -9.06
CA SER A 127 19.53 -12.29 -9.20
C SER A 127 19.21 -13.52 -8.35
N VAL A 128 20.09 -14.53 -8.33
CA VAL A 128 19.92 -15.72 -7.48
C VAL A 128 19.97 -15.36 -6.01
N LYS A 129 20.96 -14.56 -5.58
CA LYS A 129 21.05 -14.06 -4.20
C LYS A 129 19.80 -13.28 -3.80
N GLY A 130 19.32 -12.39 -4.67
CA GLY A 130 18.09 -11.64 -4.46
C GLY A 130 16.89 -12.57 -4.31
N GLY A 131 16.75 -13.57 -5.19
CA GLY A 131 15.69 -14.58 -5.11
C GLY A 131 15.70 -15.36 -3.79
N ILE A 132 16.87 -15.81 -3.34
CA ILE A 132 17.02 -16.51 -2.05
C ILE A 132 16.62 -15.60 -0.89
N ILE A 133 17.02 -14.32 -0.90
CA ILE A 133 16.63 -13.35 0.13
C ILE A 133 15.12 -13.15 0.15
N ILE A 134 14.49 -13.00 -1.02
CA ILE A 134 13.04 -12.82 -1.13
C ILE A 134 12.31 -14.04 -0.58
N ILE A 135 12.64 -15.25 -1.06
CA ILE A 135 12.01 -16.50 -0.62
C ILE A 135 12.22 -16.71 0.88
N GLY A 136 13.46 -16.54 1.36
CA GLY A 136 13.79 -16.66 2.78
C GLY A 136 13.01 -15.66 3.65
N SER A 137 12.86 -14.42 3.20
CA SER A 137 12.08 -13.40 3.91
C SER A 137 10.59 -13.73 3.95
N TYR A 138 10.02 -14.27 2.86
CA TYR A 138 8.61 -14.67 2.82
C TYR A 138 8.34 -15.89 3.70
N LEU A 139 9.25 -16.86 3.70
CA LEU A 139 9.15 -18.02 4.58
C LEU A 139 9.21 -17.59 6.05
N LEU A 140 10.12 -16.69 6.41
CA LEU A 140 10.20 -16.15 7.76
C LEU A 140 8.91 -15.42 8.15
N GLN A 141 8.36 -14.58 7.26
CA GLN A 141 7.07 -13.92 7.50
C GLN A 141 5.92 -14.92 7.66
N ALA A 142 5.90 -15.99 6.87
CA ALA A 142 4.91 -17.06 7.01
C ALA A 142 5.01 -17.76 8.36
N ILE A 143 6.22 -18.13 8.78
CA ILE A 143 6.47 -18.75 10.09
C ILE A 143 5.99 -17.81 11.20
N ILE A 144 6.41 -16.55 11.19
CA ILE A 144 6.01 -15.56 12.20
C ILE A 144 4.49 -15.41 12.23
N GLY A 145 3.84 -15.23 11.08
CA GLY A 145 2.39 -15.03 11.00
C GLY A 145 1.60 -16.23 11.51
N VAL A 146 1.99 -17.44 11.11
CA VAL A 146 1.37 -18.68 11.58
C VAL A 146 1.61 -18.89 13.07
N SER A 147 2.83 -18.67 13.57
CA SER A 147 3.15 -18.75 15.00
C SER A 147 2.30 -17.79 15.83
N ILE A 148 2.16 -16.53 15.38
CA ILE A 148 1.28 -15.55 16.03
C ILE A 148 -0.16 -16.05 16.05
N THR A 149 -0.66 -16.57 14.93
CA THR A 149 -2.02 -17.11 14.84
C THR A 149 -2.24 -18.27 15.80
N ILE A 150 -1.30 -19.22 15.88
CA ILE A 150 -1.37 -20.35 16.82
C ILE A 150 -1.42 -19.85 18.26
N VAL A 151 -0.52 -18.93 18.64
CA VAL A 151 -0.48 -18.38 20.00
C VAL A 151 -1.79 -17.66 20.33
N LEU A 152 -2.34 -16.86 19.41
CA LEU A 152 -3.63 -16.22 19.61
C LEU A 152 -4.75 -17.25 19.76
N SER A 153 -4.74 -18.34 18.99
CA SER A 153 -5.75 -19.40 19.09
C SER A 153 -5.74 -20.14 20.43
N LEU A 154 -4.64 -20.07 21.20
CA LEU A 154 -4.58 -20.63 22.56
C LEU A 154 -5.23 -19.72 23.61
N VAL A 155 -5.33 -18.41 23.32
CA VAL A 155 -5.83 -17.39 24.25
C VAL A 155 -7.27 -16.98 23.92
N PHE A 156 -7.60 -16.92 22.64
CA PHE A 156 -8.90 -16.46 22.15
C PHE A 156 -9.72 -17.62 21.59
N THR A 157 -11.01 -17.65 21.94
CA THR A 157 -11.96 -18.69 21.53
C THR A 157 -12.35 -18.60 20.05
N SER A 158 -12.10 -17.45 19.42
CA SER A 158 -12.43 -17.18 18.01
C SER A 158 -11.25 -16.49 17.32
N VAL A 159 -10.36 -17.29 16.74
CA VAL A 159 -9.30 -16.79 15.85
C VAL A 159 -9.57 -17.33 14.46
N VAL A 160 -9.55 -16.44 13.47
CA VAL A 160 -9.88 -16.84 12.11
C VAL A 160 -8.76 -17.71 11.54
N PRO A 161 -9.08 -18.91 11.02
CA PRO A 161 -8.10 -19.72 10.32
C PRO A 161 -7.43 -18.93 9.19
N TYR A 162 -6.14 -19.16 8.94
CA TYR A 162 -5.36 -18.56 7.84
C TYR A 162 -4.96 -17.09 7.98
N ALA A 163 -5.34 -16.38 9.06
CA ALA A 163 -4.92 -15.00 9.29
C ALA A 163 -3.39 -14.79 9.23
N GLY A 164 -2.64 -15.75 9.77
CA GLY A 164 -1.17 -15.73 9.74
C GLY A 164 -0.56 -15.87 8.35
N VAL A 165 -1.23 -16.57 7.43
CA VAL A 165 -0.76 -16.80 6.07
C VAL A 165 -0.88 -15.53 5.21
N ILE A 166 -1.77 -14.61 5.59
CA ILE A 166 -1.88 -13.29 4.96
C ILE A 166 -0.65 -12.41 5.21
N LEU A 167 0.11 -12.66 6.28
CA LEU A 167 1.28 -11.85 6.65
C LEU A 167 2.32 -11.72 5.50
N PRO A 168 2.87 -12.81 4.95
CA PRO A 168 3.80 -12.74 3.82
C PRO A 168 3.17 -12.15 2.54
N LEU A 169 1.87 -12.33 2.35
CA LEU A 169 1.15 -11.80 1.18
C LEU A 169 1.02 -10.27 1.27
N GLY A 170 0.69 -9.74 2.44
CA GLY A 170 0.60 -8.30 2.67
C GLY A 170 1.95 -7.60 2.73
N PHE A 171 2.90 -8.13 3.52
CA PHE A 171 4.20 -7.51 3.73
C PHE A 171 5.12 -7.65 2.52
N GLY A 172 5.15 -8.84 1.91
CA GLY A 172 6.03 -9.15 0.79
C GLY A 172 5.45 -8.80 -0.56
N GLN A 173 4.26 -9.33 -0.87
CA GLN A 173 3.68 -9.21 -2.21
C GLN A 173 2.85 -7.94 -2.42
N GLY A 174 2.39 -7.31 -1.35
CA GLY A 174 1.65 -6.05 -1.38
C GLY A 174 0.13 -6.20 -1.38
N PRO A 175 -0.61 -5.08 -1.46
CA PRO A 175 -2.04 -5.04 -1.17
C PRO A 175 -2.88 -5.75 -2.23
N GLY A 176 -2.38 -5.88 -3.46
CA GLY A 176 -3.09 -6.60 -4.51
C GLY A 176 -3.26 -8.09 -4.17
N GLN A 177 -2.17 -8.74 -3.77
CA GLN A 177 -2.20 -10.15 -3.40
C GLN A 177 -2.90 -10.37 -2.05
N ALA A 178 -2.67 -9.47 -1.09
CA ALA A 178 -3.37 -9.53 0.19
C ALA A 178 -4.90 -9.37 0.04
N MET A 179 -5.36 -8.53 -0.88
CA MET A 179 -6.77 -8.36 -1.20
C MET A 179 -7.35 -9.61 -1.88
N THR A 180 -6.66 -10.16 -2.88
CA THR A 180 -7.09 -11.38 -3.58
C THR A 180 -7.26 -12.53 -2.58
N TRP A 181 -6.21 -12.86 -1.83
CA TRP A 181 -6.26 -13.96 -0.86
C TRP A 181 -7.18 -13.67 0.33
N GLY A 182 -7.24 -12.42 0.79
CA GLY A 182 -8.20 -12.00 1.82
C GLY A 182 -9.64 -12.24 1.39
N SER A 183 -9.98 -11.91 0.14
CA SER A 183 -11.32 -12.16 -0.42
C SER A 183 -11.61 -13.65 -0.61
N THR A 184 -10.60 -14.46 -0.96
CA THR A 184 -10.72 -15.91 -1.03
C THR A 184 -11.00 -16.50 0.34
N TYR A 185 -10.26 -16.09 1.37
CA TYR A 185 -10.48 -16.59 2.73
C TYR A 185 -11.79 -16.10 3.33
N GLU A 186 -12.26 -14.92 2.92
CA GLU A 186 -13.57 -14.41 3.31
C GLU A 186 -14.72 -15.30 2.82
N GLN A 187 -14.60 -15.86 1.63
CA GLN A 187 -15.54 -16.88 1.12
C GLN A 187 -15.48 -18.21 1.90
N LEU A 188 -14.35 -18.48 2.57
CA LEU A 188 -14.14 -19.66 3.42
C LEU A 188 -14.52 -19.42 4.90
N GLY A 189 -15.12 -18.26 5.22
CA GLY A 189 -15.58 -17.92 6.57
C GLY A 189 -14.71 -16.89 7.30
N PHE A 190 -13.67 -16.33 6.68
CA PHE A 190 -12.93 -15.20 7.24
C PHE A 190 -13.65 -13.87 7.00
N ALA A 191 -14.70 -13.60 7.79
CA ALA A 191 -15.41 -12.33 7.72
C ALA A 191 -14.45 -11.12 7.78
N GLY A 192 -14.48 -10.26 6.76
CA GLY A 192 -13.57 -9.11 6.65
C GLY A 192 -12.14 -9.44 6.23
N GLY A 193 -11.87 -10.64 5.71
CA GLY A 193 -10.55 -11.11 5.28
C GLY A 193 -9.90 -10.17 4.24
N THR A 194 -10.70 -9.58 3.36
CA THR A 194 -10.22 -8.59 2.37
C THR A 194 -9.62 -7.34 3.04
N ASP A 195 -10.35 -6.76 4.00
CA ASP A 195 -9.91 -5.57 4.73
C ASP A 195 -8.74 -5.86 5.66
N PHE A 196 -8.75 -7.05 6.27
CA PHE A 196 -7.62 -7.54 7.05
C PHE A 196 -6.35 -7.61 6.20
N GLY A 197 -6.43 -8.21 5.01
CA GLY A 197 -5.30 -8.27 4.07
C GLY A 197 -4.75 -6.90 3.66
N ILE A 198 -5.63 -5.96 3.32
CA ILE A 198 -5.23 -4.59 2.98
C ILE A 198 -4.56 -3.89 4.17
N THR A 199 -5.07 -4.11 5.38
CA THR A 199 -4.50 -3.55 6.61
C THR A 199 -3.10 -4.11 6.87
N ILE A 200 -2.94 -5.43 6.80
CA ILE A 200 -1.63 -6.09 6.95
C ILE A 200 -0.64 -5.58 5.90
N SER A 201 -1.07 -5.40 4.65
CA SER A 201 -0.20 -4.82 3.64
C SER A 201 0.18 -3.38 3.93
N THR A 202 -0.76 -2.56 4.41
CA THR A 202 -0.49 -1.17 4.82
C THR A 202 0.55 -1.12 5.94
N LEU A 203 0.49 -2.02 6.92
CA LEU A 203 1.50 -2.16 7.97
C LEU A 203 2.87 -2.57 7.40
N GLY A 204 2.89 -3.45 6.39
CA GLY A 204 4.08 -3.79 5.63
C GLY A 204 4.71 -2.56 4.97
N PHE A 205 3.92 -1.76 4.24
CA PHE A 205 4.38 -0.51 3.62
C PHE A 205 4.87 0.51 4.65
N LEU A 206 4.17 0.65 5.78
CA LEU A 206 4.56 1.54 6.88
C LEU A 206 5.91 1.12 7.48
N SER A 207 6.06 -0.16 7.81
CA SER A 207 7.31 -0.69 8.39
C SER A 207 8.49 -0.58 7.41
N ALA A 208 8.27 -0.86 6.12
CA ALA A 208 9.28 -0.71 5.08
C ALA A 208 9.67 0.77 4.88
N ALA A 209 8.71 1.69 4.88
CA ALA A 209 8.98 3.11 4.73
C ALA A 209 9.74 3.68 5.93
N ILE A 210 9.30 3.39 7.16
CA ILE A 210 9.96 3.87 8.39
C ILE A 210 11.35 3.24 8.52
N GLY A 211 11.45 1.91 8.40
CA GLY A 211 12.72 1.19 8.50
C GLY A 211 13.70 1.60 7.40
N GLY A 212 13.21 1.75 6.16
CA GLY A 212 14.01 2.22 5.03
C GLY A 212 14.51 3.63 5.22
N VAL A 213 13.67 4.57 5.66
CA VAL A 213 14.08 5.95 5.97
C VAL A 213 15.08 6.00 7.13
N ALA A 214 14.88 5.20 8.17
CA ALA A 214 15.82 5.10 9.29
C ALA A 214 17.18 4.59 8.84
N TYR A 215 17.20 3.51 8.04
CA TYR A 215 18.41 2.94 7.48
C TYR A 215 19.13 3.91 6.54
N LEU A 216 18.41 4.59 5.64
CA LEU A 216 18.99 5.58 4.74
C LEU A 216 19.60 6.76 5.51
N ASN A 217 18.96 7.20 6.59
CA ASN A 217 19.52 8.24 7.44
C ASN A 217 20.79 7.79 8.16
N TYR A 218 20.83 6.54 8.63
CA TYR A 218 22.04 5.95 9.20
C TYR A 218 23.17 5.83 8.17
N ALA A 219 22.87 5.34 6.97
CA ALA A 219 23.84 5.20 5.88
C ALA A 219 24.38 6.56 5.42
N ALA A 220 23.52 7.58 5.36
CA ALA A 220 23.93 8.95 5.04
C ALA A 220 24.88 9.54 6.10
N LYS A 221 24.62 9.30 7.39
CA LYS A 221 25.52 9.72 8.47
C LYS A 221 26.90 9.07 8.38
N LYS A 222 26.99 7.86 7.82
CA LYS A 222 28.24 7.13 7.59
C LYS A 222 28.93 7.47 6.25
N GLY A 223 28.40 8.41 5.47
CA GLY A 223 28.94 8.77 4.16
C GLY A 223 28.75 7.70 3.08
N LEU A 224 27.93 6.67 3.33
CA LEU A 224 27.65 5.59 2.37
C LEU A 224 26.65 6.02 1.28
N VAL A 225 25.87 7.06 1.55
CA VAL A 225 24.86 7.62 0.64
C VAL A 225 24.90 9.14 0.74
N LYS A 226 25.01 9.84 -0.38
CA LYS A 226 24.90 11.31 -0.44
C LYS A 226 23.42 11.72 -0.43
N ARG A 227 23.02 12.68 0.39
CA ARG A 227 21.65 13.22 0.33
C ARG A 227 21.57 14.22 -0.81
N ARG A 228 20.40 14.31 -1.45
CA ARG A 228 20.14 15.30 -2.50
C ARG A 228 20.30 16.75 -2.00
N VAL A 229 20.01 17.01 -0.73
CA VAL A 229 20.19 18.33 -0.12
C VAL A 229 21.67 18.73 -0.07
N ASP A 230 22.57 17.76 0.11
CA ASP A 230 24.02 18.00 0.09
C ASP A 230 24.54 18.31 -1.33
N ASN A 231 23.70 18.16 -2.36
CA ASN A 231 24.03 18.37 -3.76
C ASN A 231 23.59 19.75 -4.28
N ASP A 232 22.69 20.43 -3.56
CA ASP A 232 22.30 21.83 -3.85
C ASP A 232 23.24 22.83 -3.12
N ASP A 233 24.01 22.35 -2.13
CA ASP A 233 25.05 23.09 -1.41
C ASP A 233 26.48 22.70 -1.87
N ALA A 234 26.61 21.91 -2.94
CA ALA A 234 27.90 21.60 -3.55
C ALA A 234 28.33 22.77 -4.46
N PRO A 235 29.58 23.26 -4.36
CA PRO A 235 30.07 24.35 -5.21
C PRO A 235 30.05 24.00 -6.70
#